data_AF-A0A1V6CK99-F1
#
_entry.id   AF-A0A1V6CK99-F1
#
_cell.length_a   1.000
_cell.length_b   1.000
_cell.length_c   1.000
_cell.angle_alpha   90.00
_cell.angle_beta   90.00
_cell.angle_gamma   90.00
#
_symmetry.space_group_name_H-M   'P 1'
#
loop_
_entity.id
_entity.type
_entity.pdbx_description
1 polymer ?
#
loop_
_entity_poly.entity_id
_entity_poly.type
_entity_poly.pdbx_seq_one_letter_code
_entity_poly.pdbx_strand_id
1 'polypeptide(L)'
;MTIRELINKMDTAVLDAKIDVSAWRRDKRLSNEEKAYLRGYICGKDNQAFNSLTPVIQIPDTGASIRELMDKLISTELDKEIDIVAWRQSKGLPASEKAFFRLFIQRKNGKNYILVASTVIKGGNDQNKKTDSDVRNIGDNKWHNNVLYIPTKDDCIRAIESIKEKESAKLENIPIEDILNQIENNVEKSGKKLSSDWRLATKKKIIMLT
;
A
#
# COMPACT_ATOMS: atom_id res chain seq x y z
N MET A 1 -14.06 -17.92 7.27
CA MET A 1 -13.30 -16.66 7.34
C MET A 1 -14.03 -15.61 6.53
N THR A 2 -14.16 -14.38 7.01
CA THR A 2 -14.90 -13.31 6.34
C THR A 2 -13.98 -12.30 5.64
N ILE A 3 -14.55 -11.45 4.78
CA ILE A 3 -13.82 -10.33 4.17
C ILE A 3 -13.30 -9.39 5.27
N ARG A 4 -14.09 -9.12 6.32
CA ARG A 4 -13.68 -8.32 7.48
C ARG A 4 -12.44 -8.88 8.16
N GLU A 5 -12.43 -10.17 8.45
CA GLU A 5 -11.29 -10.84 9.09
C GLU A 5 -10.03 -10.78 8.23
N LEU A 6 -10.17 -10.86 6.90
CA LEU A 6 -9.05 -10.76 5.97
C LEU A 6 -8.49 -9.34 5.90
N ILE A 7 -9.35 -8.33 5.86
CA ILE A 7 -8.93 -6.92 5.91
C ILE A 7 -8.17 -6.65 7.21
N ASN A 8 -8.68 -7.14 8.35
CA ASN A 8 -8.04 -6.97 9.65
C ASN A 8 -6.67 -7.67 9.78
N LYS A 9 -6.34 -8.59 8.88
CA LYS A 9 -5.01 -9.22 8.79
C LYS A 9 -4.02 -8.41 7.95
N MET A 10 -4.48 -7.38 7.24
CA MET A 10 -3.60 -6.50 6.48
C MET A 10 -2.90 -5.52 7.42
N ASP A 11 -1.74 -5.04 6.97
CA ASP A 11 -0.97 -4.05 7.70
C ASP A 11 -1.75 -2.73 7.86
N THR A 12 -1.77 -2.18 9.08
CA THR A 12 -2.52 -0.95 9.41
C THR A 12 -2.08 0.24 8.57
N ALA A 13 -0.78 0.40 8.32
CA ALA A 13 -0.28 1.50 7.51
C ALA A 13 -0.75 1.38 6.05
N VAL A 14 -0.87 0.15 5.52
CA VAL A 14 -1.46 -0.10 4.20
C VAL A 14 -2.96 0.24 4.17
N LEU A 15 -3.71 -0.11 5.22
CA LEU A 15 -5.14 0.16 5.30
C LEU A 15 -5.47 1.65 5.39
N ASP A 16 -4.61 2.41 6.08
CA ASP A 16 -4.81 3.83 6.35
C ASP A 16 -4.15 4.73 5.29
N ALA A 17 -3.28 4.18 4.44
CA ALA A 17 -2.71 4.89 3.30
C ALA A 17 -3.79 5.31 2.29
N LYS A 18 -3.76 6.58 1.89
CA LYS A 18 -4.65 7.09 0.84
C LYS A 18 -4.24 6.55 -0.52
N ILE A 19 -5.22 6.03 -1.26
CA ILE A 19 -5.05 5.60 -2.64
C ILE A 19 -4.93 6.84 -3.54
N ASP A 20 -3.78 7.00 -4.22
CA ASP A 20 -3.57 8.07 -5.20
C ASP A 20 -4.19 7.71 -6.57
N VAL A 21 -5.40 8.19 -6.77
CA VAL A 21 -6.15 8.02 -8.04
C VAL A 21 -5.44 8.70 -9.21
N SER A 22 -4.76 9.82 -8.97
CA SER A 22 -4.07 10.55 -10.04
C SER A 22 -2.80 9.81 -10.48
N ALA A 23 -2.05 9.21 -9.55
CA ALA A 23 -0.94 8.32 -9.88
C ALA A 23 -1.42 7.09 -10.68
N TRP A 24 -2.52 6.47 -10.27
CA TRP A 24 -3.12 5.37 -11.03
C TRP A 24 -3.47 5.76 -12.47
N ARG A 25 -4.11 6.92 -12.69
CA ARG A 25 -4.42 7.44 -14.03
C ARG A 25 -3.17 7.63 -14.87
N ARG A 26 -2.11 8.23 -14.30
CA ARG A 26 -0.83 8.45 -14.98
C ARG A 26 -0.17 7.13 -15.38
N ASP A 27 -0.08 6.17 -14.45
CA ASP A 27 0.51 4.84 -14.71
C ASP A 27 -0.21 4.12 -15.86
N LYS A 28 -1.54 4.18 -15.85
CA LYS A 28 -2.38 3.51 -16.84
C LYS A 28 -2.69 4.35 -18.07
N ARG A 29 -2.10 5.54 -18.20
CA ARG A 29 -2.32 6.50 -19.31
C ARG A 29 -3.80 6.76 -19.58
N LEU A 30 -4.56 7.00 -18.51
CA LEU A 30 -6.00 7.25 -18.53
C LEU A 30 -6.29 8.74 -18.53
N SER A 31 -7.52 9.12 -18.93
CA SER A 31 -7.95 10.52 -18.85
C SER A 31 -8.04 10.99 -17.39
N ASN A 32 -7.89 12.30 -17.17
CA ASN A 32 -8.03 12.91 -15.85
C ASN A 32 -9.46 12.76 -15.28
N GLU A 33 -10.44 12.52 -16.14
CA GLU A 33 -11.85 12.32 -15.77
C GLU A 33 -12.17 10.85 -15.41
N GLU A 34 -11.29 9.91 -15.74
CA GLU A 34 -11.52 8.48 -15.55
C GLU A 34 -11.74 8.14 -14.07
N LYS A 35 -12.88 7.54 -13.72
CA LYS A 35 -13.19 7.19 -12.33
C LYS A 35 -12.49 5.90 -11.89
N ALA A 36 -11.93 5.94 -10.69
CA ALA A 36 -11.30 4.80 -10.06
C ALA A 36 -12.27 4.05 -9.15
N TYR A 37 -12.11 2.73 -9.09
CA TYR A 37 -12.91 1.85 -8.26
C TYR A 37 -12.03 0.86 -7.51
N LEU A 38 -12.36 0.60 -6.26
CA LEU A 38 -11.76 -0.44 -5.43
C LEU A 38 -12.58 -1.73 -5.56
N ARG A 39 -11.89 -2.87 -5.73
CA ARG A 39 -12.50 -4.20 -5.63
C ARG A 39 -11.55 -5.22 -5.02
N GLY A 40 -12.12 -6.15 -4.24
CA GLY A 40 -11.46 -7.29 -3.63
C GLY A 40 -11.74 -8.60 -4.36
N TYR A 41 -10.71 -9.43 -4.47
CA TYR A 41 -10.69 -10.69 -5.21
C TYR A 41 -9.99 -11.78 -4.40
N ILE A 42 -10.37 -13.04 -4.64
CA ILE A 42 -9.52 -14.19 -4.29
C ILE A 42 -8.77 -14.63 -5.53
N CYS A 43 -7.44 -14.70 -5.40
CA CYS A 43 -6.54 -15.07 -6.49
C CYS A 43 -5.51 -16.09 -5.99
N GLY A 44 -5.08 -17.01 -6.87
CA GLY A 44 -3.93 -17.89 -6.60
C GLY A 44 -2.58 -17.25 -6.92
N LYS A 45 -2.56 -16.26 -7.83
CA LYS A 45 -1.36 -15.54 -8.33
C LYS A 45 -1.65 -14.06 -8.61
N ASP A 46 -0.65 -13.33 -9.11
CA ASP A 46 -0.69 -11.91 -9.53
C ASP A 46 -1.55 -11.63 -10.77
N ASN A 47 -2.73 -12.25 -10.88
CA ASN A 47 -3.67 -11.99 -11.96
C ASN A 47 -5.12 -11.97 -11.47
N GLN A 48 -5.93 -11.11 -12.09
CA GLN A 48 -7.37 -10.93 -11.86
C GLN A 48 -8.24 -11.97 -12.57
N ALA A 49 -7.67 -13.08 -13.03
CA ALA A 49 -8.51 -14.24 -13.23
C ALA A 49 -9.19 -14.49 -11.87
N PHE A 50 -10.54 -14.55 -11.86
CA PHE A 50 -11.39 -14.99 -10.74
C PHE A 50 -12.17 -13.89 -10.00
N ASN A 51 -13.18 -14.38 -9.26
CA ASN A 51 -14.44 -13.70 -8.93
C ASN A 51 -14.24 -12.49 -8.00
N SER A 52 -14.84 -11.35 -8.36
CA SER A 52 -14.97 -10.20 -7.46
C SER A 52 -15.81 -10.61 -6.24
N LEU A 53 -15.32 -10.35 -5.04
CA LEU A 53 -15.99 -10.70 -3.78
C LEU A 53 -16.54 -9.50 -3.04
N THR A 54 -15.86 -8.36 -3.17
CA THR A 54 -16.40 -7.11 -2.68
C THR A 54 -17.27 -6.46 -3.75
N PRO A 55 -18.24 -5.64 -3.34
CA PRO A 55 -18.88 -4.68 -4.22
C PRO A 55 -17.88 -3.74 -4.87
N VAL A 56 -18.35 -3.04 -5.91
CA VAL A 56 -17.57 -2.04 -6.63
C VAL A 56 -17.68 -0.72 -5.89
N ILE A 57 -16.60 -0.27 -5.26
CA ILE A 57 -16.61 0.96 -4.48
C ILE A 57 -15.92 2.05 -5.29
N GLN A 58 -16.60 3.14 -5.60
CA GLN A 58 -15.97 4.27 -6.26
C GLN A 58 -15.05 5.00 -5.29
N ILE A 59 -13.83 5.29 -5.74
CA ILE A 59 -12.84 6.06 -4.99
C ILE A 59 -13.01 7.54 -5.37
N PRO A 60 -13.12 8.48 -4.41
CA PRO A 60 -13.12 9.91 -4.70
C PRO A 60 -11.85 10.32 -5.46
N ASP A 61 -11.95 11.35 -6.31
CA ASP A 61 -10.81 11.82 -7.11
C ASP A 61 -9.64 12.33 -6.24
N THR A 62 -9.95 12.79 -5.02
CA THR A 62 -8.98 13.19 -3.98
C THR A 62 -8.30 12.00 -3.28
N GLY A 63 -8.67 10.77 -3.62
CA GLY A 63 -8.25 9.56 -2.92
C GLY A 63 -9.05 9.28 -1.65
N ALA A 64 -8.93 8.05 -1.14
CA ALA A 64 -9.46 7.58 0.13
C ALA A 64 -8.61 6.39 0.63
N SER A 65 -8.62 6.11 1.92
CA SER A 65 -8.00 4.91 2.48
C SER A 65 -8.88 3.68 2.28
N ILE A 66 -8.29 2.48 2.42
CA ILE A 66 -9.08 1.23 2.32
C ILE A 66 -10.10 1.18 3.45
N ARG A 67 -9.74 1.61 4.66
CA ARG A 67 -10.65 1.65 5.81
C ARG A 67 -11.86 2.54 5.55
N GLU A 68 -11.62 3.78 5.10
CA GLU A 68 -12.68 4.74 4.72
C GLU A 68 -13.62 4.20 3.64
N LEU A 69 -13.09 3.40 2.70
CA LEU A 69 -13.87 2.81 1.63
C LEU A 69 -14.68 1.59 2.12
N MET A 70 -14.11 0.77 2.99
CA MET A 70 -14.76 -0.44 3.53
C MET A 70 -15.83 -0.11 4.57
N ASP A 71 -15.70 0.99 5.31
CA ASP A 71 -16.73 1.47 6.25
C ASP A 71 -18.06 1.83 5.55
N LYS A 72 -18.03 2.00 4.22
CA LYS A 72 -19.22 2.25 3.40
C LYS A 72 -19.96 0.97 3.00
N LEU A 73 -19.36 -0.20 3.21
CA LEU A 73 -20.00 -1.48 2.92
C LEU A 73 -20.93 -1.86 4.08
N ILE A 74 -22.06 -2.49 3.76
CA ILE A 74 -22.97 -3.00 4.80
C ILE A 74 -22.33 -4.22 5.48
N SER A 75 -22.59 -4.42 6.77
CA SER A 75 -21.98 -5.52 7.55
C SER A 75 -22.16 -6.88 6.90
N THR A 76 -23.33 -7.15 6.30
CA THR A 76 -23.61 -8.42 5.61
C THR A 76 -22.74 -8.67 4.39
N GLU A 77 -22.15 -7.64 3.76
CA GLU A 77 -21.19 -7.80 2.66
C GLU A 77 -19.79 -8.11 3.19
N LEU A 78 -19.37 -7.46 4.27
CA LEU A 78 -18.08 -7.68 4.92
C LEU A 78 -18.01 -9.03 5.65
N ASP A 79 -19.16 -9.51 6.13
CA ASP A 79 -19.27 -10.73 6.93
C ASP A 79 -19.63 -11.96 6.07
N LYS A 80 -19.64 -11.82 4.73
CA LYS A 80 -19.76 -12.97 3.83
C LYS A 80 -18.63 -13.96 4.08
N GLU A 81 -19.01 -15.21 4.33
CA GLU A 81 -18.03 -16.28 4.44
C GLU A 81 -17.34 -16.53 3.10
N ILE A 82 -16.04 -16.69 3.18
CA ILE A 82 -15.19 -17.09 2.07
C ILE A 82 -14.90 -18.57 2.22
N ASP A 83 -15.43 -19.36 1.30
CA ASP A 83 -15.11 -20.77 1.14
C ASP A 83 -13.99 -20.94 0.10
N ILE A 84 -12.77 -21.11 0.61
CA ILE A 84 -11.58 -21.34 -0.23
C ILE A 84 -11.58 -22.70 -0.89
N VAL A 85 -12.20 -23.71 -0.26
CA VAL A 85 -12.28 -25.06 -0.82
C VAL A 85 -13.20 -25.03 -2.04
N ALA A 86 -14.40 -24.47 -1.90
CA ALA A 86 -15.32 -24.28 -3.01
C ALA A 86 -14.72 -23.39 -4.11
N TRP A 87 -14.00 -22.33 -3.74
CA TRP A 87 -13.30 -21.50 -4.73
C TRP A 87 -12.25 -22.31 -5.51
N ARG A 88 -11.36 -23.07 -4.84
CA ARG A 88 -10.34 -23.92 -5.50
C ARG A 88 -10.98 -24.92 -6.45
N GLN A 89 -12.03 -25.61 -5.99
CA GLN A 89 -12.81 -26.57 -6.80
C GLN A 89 -13.40 -25.90 -8.04
N SER A 90 -14.04 -24.74 -7.88
CA SER A 90 -14.65 -24.00 -9.00
C SER A 90 -13.65 -23.58 -10.09
N LYS A 91 -12.36 -23.48 -9.73
CA LYS A 91 -11.28 -23.06 -10.63
C LYS A 91 -10.37 -24.20 -11.08
N GLY A 92 -10.67 -25.45 -10.67
CA GLY A 92 -9.83 -26.61 -10.97
C GLY A 92 -8.42 -26.51 -10.37
N LEU A 93 -8.28 -25.79 -9.25
CA LEU A 93 -6.99 -25.58 -8.58
C LEU A 93 -6.73 -26.71 -7.57
N PRO A 94 -5.47 -27.12 -7.36
CA PRO A 94 -5.14 -28.12 -6.37
C PRO A 94 -5.46 -27.64 -4.95
N ALA A 95 -5.75 -28.58 -4.05
CA ALA A 95 -6.08 -28.27 -2.65
C ALA A 95 -4.95 -27.52 -1.92
N SER A 96 -3.70 -27.67 -2.37
CA SER A 96 -2.50 -27.00 -1.87
C SER A 96 -2.24 -25.63 -2.51
N GLU A 97 -3.06 -25.17 -3.45
CA GLU A 97 -2.86 -23.87 -4.09
C GLU A 97 -3.00 -22.75 -3.06
N LYS A 98 -1.96 -21.93 -2.91
CA LYS A 98 -2.00 -20.76 -2.02
C LYS A 98 -3.11 -19.81 -2.49
N ALA A 99 -3.92 -19.32 -1.54
CA ALA A 99 -4.99 -18.37 -1.82
C ALA A 99 -4.66 -17.02 -1.19
N PHE A 100 -4.94 -15.95 -1.92
CA PHE A 100 -4.75 -14.58 -1.45
C PHE A 100 -6.05 -13.81 -1.57
N PHE A 101 -6.34 -12.98 -0.58
CA PHE A 101 -7.34 -11.92 -0.71
C PHE A 101 -6.63 -10.62 -1.09
N ARG A 102 -7.03 -10.04 -2.22
CA ARG A 102 -6.32 -8.91 -2.83
C ARG A 102 -7.28 -7.81 -3.22
N LEU A 103 -6.91 -6.58 -2.90
CA LEU A 103 -7.63 -5.37 -3.23
C LEU A 103 -6.91 -4.66 -4.37
N PHE A 104 -7.69 -4.20 -5.35
CA PHE A 104 -7.17 -3.50 -6.53
C PHE A 104 -7.92 -2.19 -6.77
N ILE A 105 -7.18 -1.15 -7.17
CA ILE A 105 -7.74 0.02 -7.86
C ILE A 105 -7.83 -0.29 -9.36
N GLN A 106 -8.95 0.04 -9.99
CA GLN A 106 -9.24 -0.31 -11.39
C GLN A 106 -10.36 0.53 -12.00
N ARG A 107 -10.57 0.38 -13.31
CA ARG A 107 -11.78 0.88 -14.00
C ARG A 107 -13.02 0.13 -13.55
N LYS A 108 -14.21 0.70 -13.81
CA LYS A 108 -15.51 0.07 -13.47
C LYS A 108 -15.63 -1.36 -14.03
N ASN A 109 -15.07 -1.61 -15.21
CA ASN A 109 -15.11 -2.90 -15.90
C ASN A 109 -14.00 -3.89 -15.46
N GLY A 110 -13.20 -3.55 -14.45
CA GLY A 110 -12.09 -4.39 -13.97
C GLY A 110 -10.78 -4.25 -14.75
N LYS A 111 -10.71 -3.47 -15.82
CA LYS A 111 -9.46 -3.27 -16.57
C LYS A 111 -8.54 -2.25 -15.89
N ASN A 112 -7.27 -2.25 -16.31
CA ASN A 112 -6.24 -1.29 -15.89
C ASN A 112 -6.04 -1.27 -14.38
N TYR A 113 -5.91 -2.46 -13.80
CA TYR A 113 -5.84 -2.63 -12.37
C TYR A 113 -4.43 -2.44 -11.81
N ILE A 114 -4.36 -2.04 -10.54
CA ILE A 114 -3.15 -1.99 -9.72
C ILE A 114 -3.49 -2.57 -8.35
N LEU A 115 -2.61 -3.44 -7.82
CA LEU A 115 -2.76 -4.01 -6.48
C LEU A 115 -2.54 -2.92 -5.45
N VAL A 116 -3.46 -2.79 -4.48
CA VAL A 116 -3.33 -1.84 -3.37
C VAL A 116 -3.03 -2.52 -2.04
N ALA A 117 -3.56 -3.73 -1.84
CA ALA A 117 -3.31 -4.51 -0.63
C ALA A 117 -3.53 -6.01 -0.87
N SER A 118 -2.87 -6.85 -0.08
CA SER A 118 -2.96 -8.31 -0.18
C SER A 118 -2.79 -8.94 1.19
N THR A 119 -3.49 -10.04 1.43
CA THR A 119 -3.23 -10.94 2.57
C THR A 119 -3.36 -12.40 2.14
N VAL A 120 -2.68 -13.29 2.85
CA VAL A 120 -2.74 -14.74 2.59
C VAL A 120 -3.96 -15.32 3.32
N ILE A 121 -4.70 -16.18 2.63
CA ILE A 121 -5.79 -16.95 3.21
C ILE A 121 -5.26 -18.34 3.55
N LYS A 122 -4.96 -18.57 4.83
CA LYS A 122 -4.51 -19.89 5.30
C LYS A 122 -5.67 -20.87 5.26
N GLY A 123 -5.56 -21.92 4.45
CA GLY A 123 -6.49 -23.06 4.40
C GLY A 123 -5.91 -24.26 5.16
N GLY A 124 -6.75 -25.07 5.80
CA GLY A 124 -6.35 -26.13 6.75
C GLY A 124 -5.36 -27.22 6.25
N ASN A 125 -5.07 -27.29 4.94
CA ASN A 125 -4.08 -28.20 4.35
C ASN A 125 -2.81 -27.49 3.84
N ASP A 126 -2.64 -26.19 4.11
CA ASP A 126 -1.40 -25.49 3.84
C ASP A 126 -0.35 -26.04 4.82
N GLN A 127 0.32 -27.14 4.44
CA GLN A 127 1.39 -27.72 5.25
C GLN A 127 2.39 -26.62 5.58
N ASN A 128 2.56 -26.38 6.88
CA ASN A 128 3.57 -25.51 7.46
C ASN A 128 4.97 -26.07 7.16
N LYS A 129 5.39 -26.06 5.90
CA LYS A 129 6.80 -25.83 5.62
C LYS A 129 6.98 -24.34 5.83
N LYS A 130 7.49 -23.98 7.02
CA LYS A 130 8.26 -22.75 7.18
C LYS A 130 9.41 -22.83 6.19
N THR A 131 9.16 -22.48 4.95
CA THR A 131 10.21 -22.01 4.07
C THR A 131 10.45 -20.59 4.51
N ASP A 132 11.71 -20.21 4.75
CA ASP A 132 12.13 -18.83 5.04
C ASP A 132 11.79 -17.83 3.90
N SER A 133 10.97 -18.22 2.93
CA SER A 133 10.28 -17.40 1.96
C SER A 133 8.90 -16.87 2.44
N ASP A 134 8.36 -17.35 3.57
CA ASP A 134 7.06 -16.94 4.11
C ASP A 134 7.10 -15.60 4.90
N VAL A 135 8.26 -14.94 4.92
CA VAL A 135 8.42 -13.50 5.20
C VAL A 135 9.20 -12.87 4.05
N ARG A 136 8.79 -13.13 2.80
CA ARG A 136 8.95 -12.08 1.79
C ARG A 136 7.76 -11.15 1.96
N ASN A 137 7.98 -10.09 2.74
CA ASN A 137 7.49 -8.79 2.31
C ASN A 137 7.67 -8.77 0.79
N ILE A 138 6.59 -8.66 0.03
CA ILE A 138 6.67 -8.48 -1.42
C ILE A 138 7.18 -7.05 -1.65
N GLY A 139 8.40 -6.76 -1.18
CA GLY A 139 9.35 -5.89 -1.83
C GLY A 139 10.12 -6.80 -2.76
N ASP A 140 9.86 -6.64 -4.06
CA ASP A 140 10.60 -7.17 -5.23
C ASP A 140 9.70 -7.33 -6.47
N ASN A 141 8.47 -6.81 -6.44
CA ASN A 141 7.86 -6.35 -7.68
C ASN A 141 8.51 -5.02 -8.05
N LYS A 142 8.91 -4.89 -9.32
CA LYS A 142 9.57 -3.75 -10.01
C LYS A 142 8.78 -2.42 -9.94
N TRP A 143 8.36 -2.01 -8.75
CA TRP A 143 7.50 -0.87 -8.44
C TRP A 143 8.22 0.23 -7.66
N HIS A 144 9.52 0.11 -7.44
CA HIS A 144 10.38 1.28 -7.18
C HIS A 144 10.84 1.88 -8.50
N ASN A 145 9.95 2.58 -9.20
CA ASN A 145 10.38 3.58 -10.17
C ASN A 145 9.28 4.58 -10.54
N ASN A 146 8.56 5.12 -9.54
CA ASN A 146 7.99 6.49 -9.55
C ASN A 146 7.06 6.82 -8.36
N VAL A 147 7.08 6.04 -7.26
CA VAL A 147 6.57 6.58 -5.98
C VAL A 147 7.60 7.58 -5.47
N LEU A 148 7.34 8.81 -5.85
CA LEU A 148 8.05 9.99 -5.39
C LEU A 148 7.87 10.13 -3.88
N TYR A 149 8.94 9.92 -3.13
CA TYR A 149 8.98 9.90 -1.68
C TYR A 149 8.81 11.30 -1.09
N ILE A 150 7.90 11.46 -0.13
CA ILE A 150 7.79 12.66 0.70
C ILE A 150 8.30 12.30 2.10
N PRO A 151 9.37 12.94 2.58
CA PRO A 151 9.91 12.67 3.91
C PRO A 151 8.90 12.78 5.06
N THR A 152 9.07 11.87 6.02
CA THR A 152 8.25 11.77 7.23
C THR A 152 8.83 12.60 8.37
N LYS A 153 8.11 12.64 9.50
CA LYS A 153 8.60 13.28 10.73
C LYS A 153 9.89 12.59 11.23
N ASP A 154 9.94 11.26 11.14
CA ASP A 154 11.09 10.47 11.59
C ASP A 154 12.33 10.70 10.71
N ASP A 155 12.14 10.94 9.41
CA ASP A 155 13.25 11.35 8.54
C ASP A 155 13.85 12.69 8.97
N CYS A 156 13.01 13.63 9.41
CA CYS A 156 13.45 14.92 9.92
C CYS A 156 14.22 14.75 11.23
N ILE A 157 13.71 13.93 12.15
CA ILE A 157 14.37 13.65 13.45
C ILE A 157 15.73 13.00 13.21
N ARG A 158 15.80 11.95 12.37
CA ARG A 158 17.08 11.29 12.05
C ARG A 158 18.08 12.21 11.38
N ALA A 159 17.61 13.12 10.52
CA ALA A 159 18.48 14.12 9.91
C ALA A 159 19.04 15.09 10.96
N ILE A 160 18.20 15.59 11.87
CA ILE A 160 18.60 16.45 12.99
C ILE A 160 19.62 15.74 13.89
N GLU A 161 19.35 14.49 14.28
CA GLU A 161 20.25 13.68 15.11
C GLU A 161 21.59 13.45 14.43
N SER A 162 21.60 13.08 13.14
CA SER A 162 22.83 12.86 12.39
C SER A 162 23.69 14.12 12.25
N ILE A 163 23.07 15.30 12.11
CA ILE A 163 23.79 16.58 12.08
C ILE A 163 24.39 16.86 13.47
N LYS A 164 23.61 16.69 14.55
CA LYS A 164 24.09 16.88 15.93
C LYS A 164 25.26 15.96 16.28
N GLU A 165 25.22 14.71 15.81
CA GLU A 165 26.30 13.74 16.00
C GLU A 165 27.58 14.13 15.25
N LYS A 166 27.46 14.61 14.01
CA LYS A 166 28.61 14.99 13.18
C LYS A 166 29.30 16.26 13.65
N GLU A 167 28.53 17.27 14.07
CA GLU A 167 29.08 18.59 14.39
C GLU A 167 29.59 18.70 15.84
N SER A 168 29.45 17.64 16.65
CA SER A 168 30.00 17.53 18.01
C SER A 168 29.70 18.74 18.92
N ALA A 169 28.60 19.47 18.65
CA ALA A 169 28.21 20.64 19.41
C ALA A 169 26.68 20.76 19.41
N LYS A 170 26.14 21.22 20.54
CA LYS A 170 24.73 21.57 20.73
C LYS A 170 24.38 22.75 19.79
N LEU A 171 24.09 22.48 18.52
CA LEU A 171 23.42 23.45 17.68
C LEU A 171 21.99 23.61 18.20
N GLU A 172 21.78 24.67 18.95
CA GLU A 172 20.45 25.11 19.39
C GLU A 172 19.59 25.52 18.18
N ASN A 173 20.21 25.86 17.05
CA ASN A 173 19.53 26.23 15.81
C ASN A 173 20.22 25.61 14.59
N ILE A 174 19.75 24.43 14.16
CA ILE A 174 20.19 23.84 12.89
C ILE A 174 19.42 24.51 11.76
N PRO A 175 20.10 25.09 10.75
CA PRO A 175 19.42 25.66 9.59
C PRO A 175 18.51 24.62 8.92
N ILE A 176 17.27 25.03 8.60
CA ILE A 176 16.30 24.17 7.93
C ILE A 176 16.88 23.57 6.64
N GLU A 177 17.71 24.33 5.94
CA GLU A 177 18.34 23.90 4.69
C GLU A 177 19.30 22.72 4.90
N ASP A 178 20.04 22.71 6.00
CA ASP A 178 20.94 21.60 6.34
C ASP A 178 20.17 20.34 6.72
N ILE A 179 19.04 20.50 7.43
CA ILE A 179 18.10 19.41 7.71
C ILE A 179 17.56 18.83 6.41
N LEU A 180 17.12 19.67 5.46
CA LEU A 180 16.64 19.22 4.15
C LEU A 180 17.75 18.49 3.39
N ASN A 181 18.95 19.05 3.28
CA ASN A 181 20.07 18.41 2.58
C ASN A 181 20.44 17.06 3.22
N GLN A 182 20.37 16.94 4.55
CA GLN A 182 20.63 15.67 5.22
C GLN A 182 19.49 14.66 5.01
N ILE A 183 18.23 15.10 4.95
CA ILE A 183 17.10 14.24 4.57
C ILE A 183 17.30 13.71 3.15
N GLU A 184 17.66 14.57 2.20
CA GLU A 184 17.91 14.19 0.80
C GLU A 184 18.97 13.09 0.71
N ASN A 185 20.12 13.34 1.34
CA ASN A 185 21.21 12.36 1.42
C ASN A 185 20.79 11.03 2.05
N ASN A 186 19.98 11.05 3.11
CA ASN A 186 19.51 9.84 3.79
C ASN A 186 18.54 9.04 2.90
N VAL A 187 17.65 9.75 2.20
CA VAL A 187 16.66 9.13 1.32
C VAL A 187 17.33 8.56 0.07
N GLU A 188 18.27 9.28 -0.53
CA GLU A 188 19.08 8.78 -1.66
C GLU A 188 19.87 7.52 -1.28
N LYS A 189 20.53 7.53 -0.11
CA LYS A 189 21.23 6.33 0.41
C LYS A 189 20.31 5.13 0.61
N SER A 190 19.03 5.37 0.88
CA SER A 190 18.02 4.31 1.02
C SER A 190 17.44 3.83 -0.33
N GLY A 191 17.92 4.35 -1.46
CA GLY A 191 17.48 3.96 -2.80
C GLY A 191 16.11 4.53 -3.22
N LYS A 192 15.59 5.52 -2.50
CA LYS A 192 14.29 6.15 -2.76
C LYS A 192 14.46 7.42 -3.59
N LYS A 193 13.54 7.67 -4.52
CA LYS A 193 13.47 8.93 -5.29
C LYS A 193 12.51 9.89 -4.61
N LEU A 194 12.96 11.12 -4.34
CA LEU A 194 12.14 12.16 -3.71
C LEU A 194 11.16 12.81 -4.69
N SER A 195 10.01 13.25 -4.19
CA SER A 195 9.02 14.02 -4.96
C SER A 195 9.50 15.41 -5.34
N SER A 196 9.19 15.92 -6.53
CA SER A 196 9.63 17.26 -6.95
C SER A 196 9.25 18.40 -5.99
N ASP A 197 8.18 18.22 -5.20
CA ASP A 197 7.68 19.16 -4.19
C ASP A 197 8.04 18.78 -2.74
N TRP A 198 8.88 17.75 -2.53
CA TRP A 198 9.18 17.19 -1.21
C TRP A 198 9.72 18.24 -0.24
N ARG A 199 10.56 19.16 -0.71
CA ARG A 199 11.16 20.23 0.12
C ARG A 199 10.09 21.16 0.69
N LEU A 200 9.11 21.55 -0.12
CA LEU A 200 8.02 22.44 0.32
C LEU A 200 7.11 21.74 1.33
N ALA A 201 6.75 20.48 1.06
CA ALA A 201 5.92 19.67 1.96
C ALA A 201 6.60 19.37 3.30
N THR A 202 7.93 19.21 3.28
CA THR A 202 8.73 18.83 4.47
C THR A 202 9.15 20.06 5.29
N LYS A 203 9.39 21.22 4.67
CA LYS A 203 9.74 22.46 5.37
C LYS A 203 8.74 22.85 6.46
N LYS A 204 7.43 22.70 6.18
CA LYS A 204 6.36 22.95 7.18
C LYS A 204 6.44 22.00 8.38
N LYS A 205 6.87 20.76 8.17
CA LYS A 205 7.03 19.76 9.24
C LYS A 205 8.26 20.04 10.10
N ILE A 206 9.36 20.50 9.49
CA ILE A 206 10.59 20.87 10.20
C ILE A 206 10.34 22.06 11.13
N ILE A 207 9.62 23.10 10.67
CA ILE A 207 9.28 24.28 11.49
C ILE A 207 8.48 23.91 12.74
N MET A 208 7.74 22.79 12.74
CA MET A 208 7.02 22.31 13.93
C MET A 208 7.90 21.49 14.89
N LEU A 209 9.12 21.15 14.50
CA LEU A 209 10.06 20.28 15.23
C LEU A 209 11.25 21.04 15.82
N THR A 210 11.62 22.16 15.20
CA THR A 210 12.65 23.12 15.66
C THR A 210 11.98 24.27 16.39
#